data_AF-A0A8C4F574-F1
#
_entry.id   AF-A0A8C4F574-F1
#
_cell.length_a   1.000
_cell.length_b   1.000
_cell.length_c   1.000
_cell.angle_alpha   90.00
_cell.angle_beta   90.00
_cell.angle_gamma   90.00
#
_symmetry.space_group_name_H-M   'P 1'
#
loop_
_entity.id
_entity.type
_entity.pdbx_description
1 polymer ?
#
loop_
_entity_poly.entity_id
_entity_poly.type
_entity_poly.pdbx_seq_one_letter_code
_entity_poly.pdbx_strand_id
1 'polypeptide(L)'
;MEICSAPDCTSLPSVCSPLQFEAPCCLTCCDGSHIRHKQAFCCLCQLLLSSVKVGRFGRIGRLVTRAAAQGGKVEVVAINDPFIDLDYMVYMFKYDSTHGVWKHGEVKAEGGKLIIGNMQIMVFHERDPANIKWSDAGVDYVVESTGVFTTIEKASAHLKGGAKRVVISAPSADAPMFVMGVNHDKYENSMKVHKCHLISYVNLIQHINHGSVFYSLLVLLQSTVHAITATQKTVDGPSGKLWRDGRGASQNIIPASTGAAKAVGKVVPELNGKLTGMAFRVPTPNVSVVDLTVRLEKPAKYDDIKKVIKAAAEGPMRGILGYTEDQVVSTDFNSDPRSSIFDAGAGIALNDHFVKLVSWYDNEFGYSNRVCDLVHHMFTKE
;
A
#
# COMPACT_ATOMS: atom_id res chain seq x y z
N MET A 1 11.97 58.80 -34.26
CA MET A 1 12.22 60.11 -33.62
C MET A 1 12.36 59.81 -32.13
N GLU A 2 13.59 59.52 -31.72
CA GLU A 2 14.40 60.43 -30.86
C GLU A 2 14.04 60.13 -29.38
N ILE A 3 14.90 59.72 -28.43
CA ILE A 3 16.32 60.02 -28.14
C ILE A 3 16.91 58.98 -27.15
N CYS A 4 18.24 58.78 -27.26
CA CYS A 4 19.26 58.32 -26.29
C CYS A 4 19.52 56.84 -25.94
N SER A 5 20.82 56.58 -25.82
CA SER A 5 21.54 55.31 -25.97
C SER A 5 22.58 55.10 -24.86
N ALA A 6 22.65 53.84 -24.37
CA ALA A 6 23.76 53.05 -23.78
C ALA A 6 24.51 53.58 -22.51
N PRO A 7 25.06 52.69 -21.64
CA PRO A 7 26.23 51.88 -22.02
C PRO A 7 26.21 50.39 -21.59
N ASP A 8 26.99 49.59 -22.34
CA ASP A 8 27.48 48.25 -22.02
C ASP A 8 28.46 48.25 -20.84
N CYS A 9 28.50 47.15 -20.07
CA CYS A 9 29.66 46.78 -19.25
C CYS A 9 29.77 45.27 -19.09
N THR A 10 30.70 44.70 -19.84
CA THR A 10 31.35 43.40 -19.62
C THR A 10 32.26 43.42 -18.38
N SER A 11 32.08 42.49 -17.44
CA SER A 11 33.14 42.01 -16.54
C SER A 11 32.78 40.66 -15.91
N LEU A 12 33.47 39.59 -16.33
CA LEU A 12 33.52 38.24 -15.72
C LEU A 12 34.39 38.27 -14.42
N PRO A 13 34.25 37.31 -13.46
CA PRO A 13 34.90 36.00 -13.63
C PRO A 13 34.10 34.77 -13.13
N SER A 14 34.49 33.66 -13.72
CA SER A 14 34.19 32.26 -13.42
C SER A 14 34.44 31.83 -11.97
N VAL A 15 33.57 30.97 -11.44
CA VAL A 15 33.82 29.66 -10.76
C VAL A 15 32.63 29.34 -9.86
N CYS A 16 31.84 28.31 -10.21
CA CYS A 16 31.26 27.31 -9.29
C CYS A 16 30.39 26.31 -10.07
N SER A 17 30.57 25.03 -9.75
CA SER A 17 29.96 23.82 -10.33
C SER A 17 28.42 23.78 -10.26
N PRO A 18 27.71 23.10 -11.18
CA PRO A 18 26.27 22.88 -11.05
C PRO A 18 25.97 21.73 -10.08
N LEU A 19 25.55 22.10 -8.87
CA LEU A 19 24.75 21.25 -7.99
C LEU A 19 23.29 21.77 -8.07
N GLN A 20 22.39 20.83 -8.38
CA GLN A 20 20.96 20.84 -8.01
C GLN A 20 20.00 21.80 -8.74
N PHE A 21 18.73 21.38 -8.69
CA PHE A 21 17.49 21.91 -9.30
C PHE A 21 17.16 21.37 -10.70
N GLU A 22 15.93 20.94 -11.03
CA GLU A 22 14.72 20.49 -10.33
C GLU A 22 13.72 20.08 -11.44
N ALA A 23 12.62 19.40 -11.09
CA ALA A 23 11.61 18.85 -11.99
C ALA A 23 10.92 19.88 -12.93
N PRO A 24 10.35 19.46 -14.08
CA PRO A 24 9.78 20.37 -15.05
C PRO A 24 8.32 20.73 -14.71
N CYS A 25 7.99 22.01 -14.68
CA CYS A 25 6.59 22.46 -14.59
C CYS A 25 6.30 23.63 -15.53
N CYS A 26 5.26 23.44 -16.36
CA CYS A 26 4.33 24.44 -16.87
C CYS A 26 4.89 25.64 -17.65
N LEU A 27 5.18 25.41 -18.93
CA LEU A 27 5.24 26.46 -19.97
C LEU A 27 3.93 26.48 -20.75
N THR A 28 2.90 27.12 -20.20
CA THR A 28 1.74 27.68 -20.93
C THR A 28 0.82 28.38 -19.95
N CYS A 29 1.06 29.67 -19.70
CA CYS A 29 0.08 30.70 -19.28
C CYS A 29 0.84 31.96 -18.87
N CYS A 30 1.46 32.63 -19.85
CA CYS A 30 1.92 34.00 -19.70
C CYS A 30 0.95 34.88 -20.47
N ASP A 31 0.04 35.55 -19.76
CA ASP A 31 -0.39 36.87 -20.18
C ASP A 31 -0.45 37.81 -18.97
N GLY A 32 0.02 39.04 -19.19
CA GLY A 32 0.43 39.97 -18.15
C GLY A 32 -0.72 40.66 -17.44
N SER A 33 -0.76 40.55 -16.10
CA SER A 33 -1.16 41.58 -15.13
C SER A 33 -1.35 40.93 -13.75
N HIS A 34 -1.10 41.69 -12.67
CA HIS A 34 -1.25 41.29 -11.25
C HIS A 34 -0.08 40.55 -10.58
N ILE A 35 1.04 41.27 -10.43
CA ILE A 35 2.09 40.99 -9.45
C ILE A 35 1.64 41.56 -8.09
N ARG A 36 0.83 40.79 -7.34
CA ARG A 36 0.65 40.92 -5.87
C ARG A 36 -0.15 39.78 -5.24
N HIS A 37 -0.80 38.91 -6.04
CA HIS A 37 -1.47 37.69 -5.54
C HIS A 37 -0.66 36.39 -5.70
N LYS A 38 0.51 36.42 -6.37
CA LYS A 38 1.28 35.20 -6.69
C LYS A 38 2.14 34.65 -5.53
N GLN A 39 2.44 35.45 -4.51
CA GLN A 39 3.12 34.93 -3.31
C GLN A 39 2.16 34.18 -2.37
N ALA A 40 0.87 34.52 -2.37
CA ALA A 40 -0.14 33.79 -1.59
C ALA A 40 -0.47 32.41 -2.22
N PHE A 41 -0.44 32.31 -3.55
CA PHE A 41 -0.66 31.04 -4.24
C PHE A 41 0.55 30.09 -4.19
N CYS A 42 1.77 30.63 -4.14
CA CYS A 42 2.98 29.83 -3.99
C CYS A 42 3.12 29.25 -2.56
N CYS A 43 2.61 29.95 -1.54
CA CYS A 43 2.50 29.42 -0.17
C CYS A 43 1.35 28.39 0.01
N LEU A 44 0.27 28.49 -0.78
CA LEU A 44 -0.80 27.47 -0.76
C LEU A 44 -0.43 26.17 -1.47
N CYS A 45 0.70 26.15 -2.18
CA CYS A 45 1.32 24.95 -2.73
C CYS A 45 2.31 24.30 -1.73
N GLN A 46 2.19 24.60 -0.42
CA GLN A 46 2.57 23.61 0.58
C GLN A 46 1.69 22.39 0.34
N LEU A 47 2.30 21.32 -0.18
CA LEU A 47 1.73 19.98 -0.19
C LEU A 47 0.97 19.79 1.13
N LEU A 48 -0.37 19.74 1.07
CA LEU A 48 -1.19 19.32 2.20
C LEU A 48 -0.88 17.83 2.40
N LEU A 49 0.22 17.56 3.10
CA LEU A 49 0.62 16.24 3.51
C LEU A 49 -0.31 15.80 4.62
N SER A 50 -0.91 14.62 4.47
CA SER A 50 -1.71 14.04 5.53
C SER A 50 -0.80 13.43 6.59
N SER A 51 -1.00 13.83 7.84
CA SER A 51 -0.31 13.23 8.98
C SER A 51 -0.89 11.85 9.25
N VAL A 52 -0.03 10.84 9.14
CA VAL A 52 -0.30 9.42 9.38
C VAL A 52 0.39 8.97 10.66
N LYS A 53 -0.31 8.15 11.43
CA LYS A 53 0.24 7.45 12.60
C LYS A 53 0.34 5.98 12.35
N VAL A 54 1.38 5.36 12.88
CA VAL A 54 1.53 3.90 12.82
C VAL A 54 1.41 3.32 14.24
N GLY A 55 0.39 2.49 14.45
CA GLY A 55 0.03 1.97 15.77
C GLY A 55 0.89 0.82 16.32
N ARG A 56 1.62 0.08 15.46
CA ARG A 56 2.62 -0.92 15.89
C ARG A 56 3.77 -1.00 14.89
N PHE A 57 5.01 -1.00 15.37
CA PHE A 57 6.21 -0.93 14.54
C PHE A 57 6.71 -2.31 14.08
N GLY A 58 5.77 -3.17 13.66
CA GLY A 58 6.01 -4.50 13.08
C GLY A 58 6.38 -4.46 11.60
N ARG A 59 6.24 -5.58 10.87
CA ARG A 59 6.50 -5.64 9.40
C ARG A 59 5.73 -4.55 8.64
N ILE A 60 4.40 -4.57 8.74
CA ILE A 60 3.54 -3.58 8.05
C ILE A 60 3.79 -2.16 8.55
N GLY A 61 3.88 -1.94 9.86
CA GLY A 61 4.10 -0.59 10.39
C GLY A 61 5.41 0.05 9.92
N ARG A 62 6.52 -0.70 9.93
CA ARG A 62 7.80 -0.21 9.41
C ARG A 62 7.74 0.06 7.91
N LEU A 63 7.08 -0.79 7.15
CA LEU A 63 7.00 -0.65 5.69
C LEU A 63 6.02 0.41 5.24
N VAL A 64 4.94 0.66 5.97
CA VAL A 64 4.11 1.86 5.81
C VAL A 64 4.95 3.12 6.07
N THR A 65 5.81 3.09 7.09
CA THR A 65 6.73 4.21 7.37
C THR A 65 7.76 4.40 6.25
N ARG A 66 8.34 3.31 5.70
CA ARG A 66 9.23 3.37 4.53
C ARG A 66 8.51 3.92 3.29
N ALA A 67 7.29 3.43 3.01
CA ALA A 67 6.47 3.87 1.89
C ALA A 67 6.09 5.35 2.02
N ALA A 68 5.74 5.81 3.23
CA ALA A 68 5.49 7.22 3.52
C ALA A 68 6.72 8.09 3.25
N ALA A 69 7.88 7.68 3.78
CA ALA A 69 9.14 8.41 3.64
C ALA A 69 9.64 8.52 2.18
N GLN A 70 9.35 7.51 1.35
CA GLN A 70 9.75 7.53 -0.07
C GLN A 70 8.67 8.14 -0.98
N GLY A 71 7.40 7.94 -0.67
CA GLY A 71 6.29 8.33 -1.52
C GLY A 71 5.84 9.78 -1.34
N GLY A 72 6.11 10.40 -0.19
CA GLY A 72 5.84 11.81 0.06
C GLY A 72 4.36 12.22 0.00
N LYS A 73 3.42 11.27 0.02
CA LYS A 73 1.96 11.56 0.01
C LYS A 73 1.39 11.71 1.42
N VAL A 74 2.08 11.12 2.39
CA VAL A 74 1.68 10.99 3.78
C VAL A 74 2.92 11.22 4.65
N GLU A 75 2.75 11.88 5.79
CA GLU A 75 3.83 12.14 6.74
C GLU A 75 3.63 11.32 8.00
N VAL A 76 4.63 10.53 8.42
CA VAL A 76 4.55 9.83 9.70
C VAL A 76 5.07 10.73 10.80
N VAL A 77 4.21 11.09 11.77
CA VAL A 77 4.59 12.01 12.87
C VAL A 77 4.56 11.36 14.25
N ALA A 78 3.96 10.17 14.40
CA ALA A 78 4.10 9.39 15.62
C ALA A 78 3.98 7.87 15.40
N ILE A 79 4.63 7.12 16.29
CA ILE A 79 4.62 5.66 16.37
C ILE A 79 4.32 5.23 17.81
N ASN A 80 3.55 4.16 17.98
CA ASN A 80 3.40 3.49 19.26
C ASN A 80 3.90 2.03 19.15
N ASP A 81 4.75 1.58 20.07
CA ASP A 81 4.99 0.15 20.26
C ASP A 81 5.49 -0.14 21.69
N PRO A 82 4.71 -0.85 22.54
CA PRO A 82 5.11 -1.14 23.92
C PRO A 82 6.22 -2.20 24.04
N PHE A 83 6.68 -2.78 22.92
CA PHE A 83 7.69 -3.84 22.91
C PHE A 83 9.00 -3.45 22.23
N ILE A 84 9.10 -2.22 21.73
CA ILE A 84 10.25 -1.73 20.97
C ILE A 84 10.59 -0.35 21.49
N ASP A 85 11.70 -0.19 22.20
CA ASP A 85 12.21 1.12 22.60
C ASP A 85 12.79 1.91 21.42
N LEU A 86 13.09 3.19 21.61
CA LEU A 86 13.51 4.11 20.55
C LEU A 86 14.80 3.65 19.83
N ASP A 87 15.82 3.20 20.55
CA ASP A 87 17.07 2.74 19.94
C ASP A 87 16.84 1.45 19.15
N TYR A 88 15.96 0.58 19.65
CA TYR A 88 15.57 -0.61 18.93
C TYR A 88 14.72 -0.29 17.68
N MET A 89 13.87 0.73 17.72
CA MET A 89 13.15 1.23 16.54
C MET A 89 14.13 1.71 15.46
N VAL A 90 15.17 2.46 15.83
CA VAL A 90 16.24 2.89 14.90
C VAL A 90 16.87 1.67 14.23
N TYR A 91 17.28 0.66 15.00
CA TYR A 91 17.88 -0.56 14.48
C TYR A 91 16.93 -1.32 13.53
N MET A 92 15.70 -1.61 13.97
CA MET A 92 14.72 -2.39 13.21
C MET A 92 14.25 -1.69 11.94
N PHE A 93 14.26 -0.35 11.92
CA PHE A 93 13.96 0.41 10.72
C PHE A 93 15.15 0.46 9.76
N LYS A 94 16.37 0.64 10.29
CA LYS A 94 17.59 0.73 9.48
C LYS A 94 17.93 -0.58 8.78
N TYR A 95 17.78 -1.72 9.46
CA TYR A 95 18.13 -3.03 8.91
C TYR A 95 16.89 -3.90 8.70
N ASP A 96 16.60 -4.24 7.44
CA ASP A 96 15.50 -5.13 7.07
C ASP A 96 16.02 -6.30 6.22
N SER A 97 15.79 -7.53 6.67
CA SER A 97 16.28 -8.73 5.97
C SER A 97 15.63 -8.94 4.60
N THR A 98 14.42 -8.42 4.39
CA THR A 98 13.66 -8.59 3.14
C THR A 98 13.90 -7.42 2.20
N HIS A 99 13.77 -6.19 2.70
CA HIS A 99 13.83 -4.96 1.90
C HIS A 99 15.17 -4.22 2.01
N GLY A 100 16.18 -4.87 2.58
CA GLY A 100 17.53 -4.35 2.72
C GLY A 100 17.67 -3.18 3.71
N VAL A 101 18.92 -2.72 3.79
CA VAL A 101 19.30 -1.58 4.62
C VAL A 101 18.65 -0.30 4.09
N TRP A 102 18.12 0.54 4.98
CA TRP A 102 17.62 1.85 4.63
C TRP A 102 18.73 2.74 4.09
N LYS A 103 18.55 3.27 2.87
CA LYS A 103 19.53 4.12 2.16
C LYS A 103 19.04 5.55 1.89
N HIS A 104 17.80 5.90 2.28
CA HIS A 104 17.14 7.14 1.87
C HIS A 104 17.14 8.18 3.01
N GLY A 105 18.32 8.45 3.58
CA GLY A 105 18.50 9.42 4.67
C GLY A 105 18.88 8.79 6.01
N GLU A 106 19.23 9.64 6.96
CA GLU A 106 19.65 9.23 8.30
C GLU A 106 18.48 8.67 9.11
N VAL A 107 18.77 7.68 9.95
CA VAL A 107 17.84 7.13 10.94
C VAL A 107 18.53 7.17 12.29
N LYS A 108 18.01 7.97 13.22
CA LYS A 108 18.62 8.16 14.55
C LYS A 108 17.57 8.48 15.61
N ALA A 109 17.97 8.31 16.87
CA ALA A 109 17.25 8.82 18.02
C ALA A 109 17.75 10.23 18.34
N GLU A 110 16.87 11.21 18.43
CA GLU A 110 17.23 12.58 18.82
C GLU A 110 16.10 13.22 19.62
N GLY A 111 16.40 13.74 20.82
CA GLY A 111 15.42 14.42 21.65
C GLY A 111 14.19 13.57 22.03
N GLY A 112 14.36 12.26 22.21
CA GLY A 112 13.26 11.32 22.49
C GLY A 112 12.35 11.01 21.30
N LYS A 113 12.75 11.44 20.09
CA LYS A 113 12.04 11.16 18.83
C LYS A 113 12.85 10.25 17.93
N LEU A 114 12.15 9.53 17.06
CA LEU A 114 12.75 8.82 15.94
C LEU A 114 12.87 9.78 14.76
N ILE A 115 14.08 10.00 14.27
CA ILE A 115 14.37 10.84 13.12
C ILE A 115 14.58 9.95 11.91
N ILE A 116 13.86 10.20 10.81
CA ILE A 116 14.02 9.50 9.52
C ILE A 116 14.10 10.56 8.43
N GLY A 117 15.31 10.86 7.96
CA GLY A 117 15.54 12.00 7.07
C GLY A 117 15.03 13.29 7.71
N ASN A 118 13.99 13.89 7.12
CA ASN A 118 13.36 15.11 7.64
C ASN A 118 12.17 14.84 8.58
N MET A 119 11.73 13.58 8.73
CA MET A 119 10.60 13.23 9.59
C MET A 119 11.05 13.19 11.04
N GLN A 120 10.36 13.95 11.90
CA GLN A 120 10.52 13.90 13.35
C GLN A 120 9.34 13.17 13.98
N ILE A 121 9.57 11.96 14.47
CA ILE A 121 8.50 11.05 14.85
C ILE A 121 8.46 10.91 16.37
N MET A 122 7.34 11.29 16.99
CA MET A 122 7.09 11.06 18.42
C MET A 122 6.86 9.58 18.69
N VAL A 123 7.45 9.05 19.77
CA VAL A 123 7.35 7.63 20.13
C VAL A 123 6.56 7.46 21.43
N PHE A 124 5.63 6.50 21.41
CA PHE A 124 4.83 6.07 22.55
C PHE A 124 5.04 4.56 22.82
N HIS A 125 4.77 4.14 24.05
CA HIS A 125 4.93 2.74 24.49
C HIS A 125 3.70 2.22 25.25
N GLU A 126 2.51 2.63 24.81
CA GLU A 126 1.26 2.25 25.45
C GLU A 126 0.74 0.91 24.93
N ARG A 127 0.25 0.08 25.86
CA ARG A 127 -0.41 -1.19 25.53
C ARG A 127 -1.90 -1.01 25.21
N ASP A 128 -2.55 -0.07 25.87
CA ASP A 128 -3.94 0.26 25.61
C ASP A 128 -4.02 1.40 24.58
N PRO A 129 -4.61 1.16 23.40
CA PRO A 129 -4.83 2.18 22.39
C PRO A 129 -5.53 3.45 22.87
N ALA A 130 -6.34 3.36 23.92
CA ALA A 130 -7.07 4.49 24.50
C ALA A 130 -6.18 5.45 25.29
N ASN A 131 -5.02 4.98 25.77
CA ASN A 131 -4.09 5.80 26.55
C ASN A 131 -3.14 6.61 25.67
N ILE A 132 -3.01 6.24 24.39
CA ILE A 132 -2.12 6.92 23.46
C ILE A 132 -2.63 8.34 23.19
N LYS A 133 -1.84 9.35 23.55
CA LYS A 133 -2.20 10.77 23.38
C LYS A 133 -1.89 11.25 21.98
N TRP A 134 -2.75 10.85 21.05
CA TRP A 134 -2.61 11.23 19.65
C TRP A 134 -2.75 12.74 19.41
N SER A 135 -3.62 13.44 20.13
CA SER A 135 -3.75 14.90 20.03
C SER A 135 -2.41 15.64 20.16
N ASP A 136 -1.54 15.17 21.06
CA ASP A 136 -0.30 15.85 21.44
C ASP A 136 0.74 15.82 20.31
N ALA A 137 0.62 14.83 19.41
CA ALA A 137 1.43 14.71 18.20
C ALA A 137 0.68 15.18 16.94
N GLY A 138 -0.50 15.80 17.07
CA GLY A 138 -1.25 16.41 15.97
C GLY A 138 -1.64 15.45 14.84
N VAL A 139 -2.38 14.37 15.13
CA VAL A 139 -2.75 13.43 14.06
C VAL A 139 -4.20 13.10 13.96
N ASP A 140 -4.57 13.00 12.70
CA ASP A 140 -5.87 12.72 12.20
C ASP A 140 -6.07 11.23 11.86
N TYR A 141 -5.10 10.56 11.22
CA TYR A 141 -5.24 9.18 10.74
C TYR A 141 -4.31 8.21 11.47
N VAL A 142 -4.86 7.12 12.01
CA VAL A 142 -4.09 6.03 12.64
C VAL A 142 -4.14 4.77 11.78
N VAL A 143 -2.99 4.20 11.49
CA VAL A 143 -2.82 2.88 10.89
C VAL A 143 -2.67 1.84 12.01
N GLU A 144 -3.76 1.14 12.30
CA GLU A 144 -3.82 0.08 13.29
C GLU A 144 -3.22 -1.21 12.68
N SER A 145 -1.96 -1.46 13.02
CA SER A 145 -1.12 -2.52 12.44
C SER A 145 -0.63 -3.54 13.47
N THR A 146 -1.30 -3.62 14.63
CA THR A 146 -0.95 -4.55 15.70
C THR A 146 -1.34 -5.99 15.37
N GLY A 147 -2.39 -6.16 14.57
CA GLY A 147 -3.07 -7.43 14.33
C GLY A 147 -4.02 -7.88 15.46
N VAL A 148 -4.19 -7.07 16.51
CA VAL A 148 -5.00 -7.41 17.69
C VAL A 148 -6.29 -6.59 17.78
N PHE A 149 -6.25 -5.31 17.39
CA PHE A 149 -7.38 -4.40 17.46
C PHE A 149 -8.12 -4.31 16.11
N THR A 150 -8.67 -5.43 15.66
CA THR A 150 -9.21 -5.55 14.29
C THR A 150 -10.72 -5.36 14.16
N THR A 151 -11.44 -5.07 15.24
CA THR A 151 -12.87 -4.75 15.19
C THR A 151 -13.10 -3.24 15.27
N ILE A 152 -14.26 -2.75 14.83
CA ILE A 152 -14.62 -1.32 14.95
C ILE A 152 -14.50 -0.88 16.41
N GLU A 153 -15.06 -1.66 17.34
CA GLU A 153 -15.02 -1.38 18.77
C GLU A 153 -13.59 -1.20 19.29
N LYS A 154 -12.70 -2.16 19.00
CA LYS A 154 -11.33 -2.16 19.49
C LYS A 154 -10.50 -1.04 18.86
N ALA A 155 -10.60 -0.86 17.55
CA ALA A 155 -9.88 0.18 16.83
C ALA A 155 -10.37 1.60 17.19
N SER A 156 -11.65 1.75 17.57
CA SER A 156 -12.22 3.02 18.03
C SER A 156 -11.58 3.55 19.31
N ALA A 157 -10.84 2.72 20.05
CA ALA A 157 -10.10 3.16 21.22
C ALA A 157 -9.09 4.29 20.89
N HIS A 158 -8.50 4.29 19.69
CA HIS A 158 -7.62 5.39 19.25
C HIS A 158 -8.34 6.74 19.13
N LEU A 159 -9.66 6.76 18.90
CA LEU A 159 -10.42 8.01 18.81
C LEU A 159 -10.44 8.74 20.17
N LYS A 160 -10.36 8.00 21.28
CA LYS A 160 -10.23 8.59 22.63
C LYS A 160 -8.92 9.36 22.80
N GLY A 161 -7.87 8.93 22.09
CA GLY A 161 -6.57 9.60 22.04
C GLY A 161 -6.55 10.88 21.21
N GLY A 162 -7.63 11.21 20.49
CA GLY A 162 -7.72 12.39 19.63
C GLY A 162 -7.51 12.12 18.14
N ALA A 163 -7.39 10.86 17.71
CA ALA A 163 -7.40 10.53 16.28
C ALA A 163 -8.80 10.78 15.66
N LYS A 164 -8.85 11.22 14.41
CA LYS A 164 -10.10 11.42 13.65
C LYS A 164 -10.55 10.13 12.96
N ARG A 165 -9.61 9.39 12.39
CA ARG A 165 -9.84 8.18 11.58
C ARG A 165 -8.88 7.07 11.95
N VAL A 166 -9.33 5.84 11.75
CA VAL A 166 -8.51 4.63 11.91
C VAL A 166 -8.59 3.76 10.67
N VAL A 167 -7.44 3.27 10.20
CA VAL A 167 -7.26 2.32 9.10
C VAL A 167 -6.63 1.05 9.65
N ILE A 168 -7.44 0.01 9.79
CA ILE A 168 -7.04 -1.32 10.23
C ILE A 168 -6.27 -2.01 9.10
N SER A 169 -5.06 -2.46 9.40
CA SER A 169 -4.13 -3.05 8.44
C SER A 169 -4.18 -4.60 8.44
N ALA A 170 -5.29 -5.18 8.90
CA ALA A 170 -5.48 -6.61 9.15
C ALA A 170 -6.94 -7.04 8.88
N PRO A 171 -7.24 -8.35 8.78
CA PRO A 171 -8.62 -8.82 8.66
C PRO A 171 -9.52 -8.31 9.79
N SER A 172 -10.60 -7.61 9.41
CA SER A 172 -11.65 -7.14 10.29
C SER A 172 -12.95 -7.89 10.00
N ALA A 173 -13.71 -8.19 11.06
CA ALA A 173 -15.00 -8.84 10.96
C ALA A 173 -16.11 -7.88 10.52
N ASP A 174 -16.05 -6.63 10.97
CA ASP A 174 -17.13 -5.64 11.00
C ASP A 174 -16.78 -4.32 10.29
N ALA A 175 -15.50 -3.93 10.20
CA ALA A 175 -15.11 -2.67 9.57
C ALA A 175 -15.33 -2.69 8.05
N PRO A 176 -15.80 -1.57 7.45
CA PRO A 176 -15.92 -1.43 6.01
C PRO A 176 -14.54 -1.56 5.35
N MET A 177 -14.51 -2.28 4.24
CA MET A 177 -13.27 -2.69 3.58
C MET A 177 -13.09 -1.98 2.26
N PHE A 178 -11.91 -1.40 2.05
CA PHE A 178 -11.57 -0.68 0.83
C PHE A 178 -10.33 -1.28 0.16
N VAL A 179 -10.42 -1.37 -1.17
CA VAL A 179 -9.33 -1.74 -2.07
C VAL A 179 -9.15 -0.59 -3.07
N MET A 180 -7.95 -0.03 -3.11
CA MET A 180 -7.61 1.06 -4.03
C MET A 180 -7.74 0.59 -5.48
N GLY A 181 -8.33 1.44 -6.32
CA GLY A 181 -8.67 1.13 -7.71
C GLY A 181 -9.94 0.30 -7.90
N VAL A 182 -10.62 -0.11 -6.81
CA VAL A 182 -11.78 -1.02 -6.87
C VAL A 182 -13.06 -0.42 -6.31
N ASN A 183 -13.04 -0.05 -5.02
CA ASN A 183 -14.21 0.47 -4.31
C ASN A 183 -13.86 1.61 -3.35
N HIS A 184 -12.63 2.12 -3.42
CA HIS A 184 -12.15 3.24 -2.62
C HIS A 184 -13.00 4.52 -2.78
N ASP A 185 -13.61 4.71 -3.95
CA ASP A 185 -14.57 5.76 -4.27
C ASP A 185 -15.88 5.71 -3.46
N LYS A 186 -16.22 4.54 -2.89
CA LYS A 186 -17.36 4.36 -1.98
C LYS A 186 -17.06 4.82 -0.56
N TYR A 187 -15.89 5.38 -0.30
CA TYR A 187 -15.56 5.97 0.99
C TYR A 187 -16.43 7.20 1.26
N GLU A 188 -16.95 7.29 2.49
CA GLU A 188 -17.68 8.45 2.97
C GLU A 188 -17.00 9.00 4.23
N ASN A 189 -16.90 10.33 4.36
CA ASN A 189 -16.27 10.99 5.51
C ASN A 189 -17.02 10.76 6.84
N SER A 190 -18.25 10.24 6.80
CA SER A 190 -19.02 9.86 7.99
C SER A 190 -18.37 8.67 8.70
N MET A 191 -17.65 7.82 7.96
CA MET A 191 -17.02 6.62 8.47
C MET A 191 -15.73 6.99 9.24
N LYS A 192 -15.55 6.43 10.44
CA LYS A 192 -14.41 6.72 11.34
C LYS A 192 -13.38 5.60 11.40
N VAL A 193 -13.80 4.35 11.29
CA VAL A 193 -12.93 3.17 11.34
C VAL A 193 -13.12 2.36 10.07
N HIS A 194 -12.02 2.03 9.41
CA HIS A 194 -11.99 1.38 8.09
C HIS A 194 -10.94 0.29 8.07
N LYS A 195 -11.05 -0.61 7.11
CA LYS A 195 -10.03 -1.61 6.83
C LYS A 195 -9.41 -1.36 5.45
N CYS A 196 -8.09 -1.22 5.40
CA CYS A 196 -7.36 -1.32 4.14
C CYS A 196 -7.21 -2.80 3.77
N HIS A 197 -7.46 -3.15 2.51
CA HIS A 197 -7.18 -4.49 2.03
C HIS A 197 -6.43 -4.46 0.70
N LEU A 198 -5.55 -5.44 0.53
CA LEU A 198 -4.91 -5.74 -0.74
C LEU A 198 -5.52 -7.03 -1.22
N ILE A 199 -6.33 -6.97 -2.28
CA ILE A 199 -6.77 -8.17 -2.96
C ILE A 199 -6.19 -8.11 -4.37
N SER A 200 -5.01 -8.72 -4.53
CA SER A 200 -4.21 -8.67 -5.75
C SER A 200 -4.98 -9.08 -7.00
N TYR A 201 -5.96 -9.96 -6.90
CA TYR A 201 -6.71 -10.45 -8.06
C TYR A 201 -8.05 -9.74 -8.31
N VAL A 202 -8.54 -8.89 -7.41
CA VAL A 202 -9.79 -8.13 -7.65
C VAL A 202 -9.60 -7.06 -8.71
N ASN A 203 -8.39 -6.46 -8.74
CA ASN A 203 -7.99 -5.52 -9.78
C ASN A 203 -8.04 -6.17 -11.18
N LEU A 204 -7.65 -7.45 -11.28
CA LEU A 204 -7.74 -8.23 -12.51
C LEU A 204 -9.20 -8.50 -12.89
N ILE A 205 -9.98 -9.00 -11.92
CA ILE A 205 -11.37 -9.40 -12.13
C ILE A 205 -12.24 -8.22 -12.58
N GLN A 206 -12.12 -7.05 -11.92
CA GLN A 206 -12.95 -5.90 -12.29
C GLN A 206 -12.73 -5.45 -13.73
N HIS A 207 -11.50 -5.48 -14.22
CA HIS A 207 -11.22 -5.01 -15.58
C HIS A 207 -11.60 -6.04 -16.65
N ILE A 208 -11.55 -7.33 -16.30
CA ILE A 208 -12.17 -8.39 -17.10
C ILE A 208 -13.71 -8.19 -17.13
N ASN A 209 -14.33 -7.71 -16.05
CA ASN A 209 -15.79 -7.47 -15.99
C ASN A 209 -16.25 -6.14 -16.65
N HIS A 210 -15.46 -5.05 -16.58
CA HIS A 210 -15.85 -3.71 -17.03
C HIS A 210 -15.31 -3.29 -18.40
N GLY A 211 -14.34 -4.01 -18.97
CA GLY A 211 -14.02 -3.87 -20.39
C GLY A 211 -15.21 -4.29 -21.25
N SER A 212 -15.25 -3.92 -22.54
CA SER A 212 -16.29 -4.32 -23.50
C SER A 212 -16.43 -5.85 -23.70
N VAL A 213 -15.77 -6.65 -22.87
CA VAL A 213 -15.42 -8.05 -23.07
C VAL A 213 -15.37 -8.75 -21.69
N PHE A 214 -16.55 -9.20 -21.24
CA PHE A 214 -16.88 -10.34 -20.33
C PHE A 214 -17.55 -10.05 -18.97
N TYR A 215 -18.88 -9.86 -19.04
CA TYR A 215 -19.77 -9.51 -17.93
C TYR A 215 -20.23 -10.60 -16.95
N SER A 216 -19.79 -11.86 -17.03
CA SER A 216 -20.08 -12.78 -15.90
C SER A 216 -19.01 -13.82 -15.65
N LEU A 217 -18.40 -13.72 -14.48
CA LEU A 217 -17.65 -14.81 -13.86
C LEU A 217 -18.65 -15.74 -13.17
N LEU A 218 -18.66 -17.02 -13.55
CA LEU A 218 -19.64 -17.98 -13.04
C LEU A 218 -19.20 -18.58 -11.70
N VAL A 219 -17.97 -19.09 -11.65
CA VAL A 219 -17.38 -19.69 -10.46
C VAL A 219 -15.88 -19.41 -10.47
N LEU A 220 -15.37 -19.00 -9.32
CA LEU A 220 -13.97 -18.69 -9.11
C LEU A 220 -13.46 -19.51 -7.92
N LEU A 221 -12.37 -20.25 -8.13
CA LEU A 221 -11.63 -20.90 -7.06
C LEU A 221 -10.22 -20.33 -7.01
N GLN A 222 -9.86 -19.79 -5.85
CA GLN A 222 -8.58 -19.14 -5.64
C GLN A 222 -7.70 -19.96 -4.71
N SER A 223 -6.46 -20.20 -5.13
CA SER A 223 -5.38 -20.62 -4.25
C SER A 223 -4.37 -19.48 -4.16
N THR A 224 -3.77 -19.26 -3.00
CA THR A 224 -2.62 -18.37 -2.89
C THR A 224 -1.46 -19.16 -2.34
N VAL A 225 -0.36 -19.15 -3.08
CA VAL A 225 0.92 -19.66 -2.60
C VAL A 225 1.62 -18.47 -1.96
N HIS A 226 1.67 -18.50 -0.63
CA HIS A 226 1.93 -17.33 0.18
C HIS A 226 3.20 -17.49 1.00
N ALA A 227 4.01 -16.44 1.04
CA ALA A 227 5.17 -16.36 1.93
C ALA A 227 4.79 -16.55 3.41
N ILE A 228 5.80 -16.88 4.21
CA ILE A 228 5.71 -16.94 5.67
C ILE A 228 5.40 -15.55 6.24
N THR A 229 4.66 -15.51 7.34
CA THR A 229 4.33 -14.31 8.09
C THR A 229 4.65 -14.51 9.56
N ALA A 230 4.63 -13.41 10.34
CA ALA A 230 4.99 -13.42 11.75
C ALA A 230 4.10 -14.30 12.65
N THR A 231 2.96 -14.80 12.16
CA THR A 231 2.08 -15.68 12.95
C THR A 231 2.55 -17.13 12.98
N GLN A 232 3.37 -17.54 12.01
CA GLN A 232 3.90 -18.91 11.91
C GLN A 232 5.08 -19.13 12.88
N LYS A 233 5.51 -20.39 13.04
CA LYS A 233 6.55 -20.79 14.00
C LYS A 233 7.81 -21.27 13.30
N THR A 234 8.96 -21.00 13.89
CA THR A 234 10.26 -21.46 13.37
C THR A 234 10.36 -22.98 13.42
N VAL A 235 9.88 -23.58 14.50
CA VAL A 235 9.79 -25.03 14.74
C VAL A 235 8.37 -25.40 15.16
N ASP A 236 8.07 -26.69 15.20
CA ASP A 236 6.76 -27.20 15.63
C ASP A 236 6.41 -26.68 17.04
N GLY A 237 5.27 -26.00 17.17
CA GLY A 237 4.82 -25.39 18.42
C GLY A 237 3.33 -25.00 18.44
N PRO A 238 2.82 -24.52 19.59
CA PRO A 238 1.39 -24.22 19.76
C PRO A 238 0.89 -23.07 18.88
N SER A 239 -0.31 -23.22 18.30
CA SER A 239 -0.97 -22.21 17.46
C SER A 239 -2.49 -22.10 17.71
N GLY A 240 -2.92 -22.36 18.94
CA GLY A 240 -4.32 -22.28 19.34
C GLY A 240 -5.23 -23.18 18.48
N LYS A 241 -6.19 -22.60 17.77
CA LYS A 241 -7.12 -23.32 16.88
C LYS A 241 -6.57 -23.57 15.47
N LEU A 242 -5.47 -22.93 15.08
CA LEU A 242 -4.87 -23.05 13.76
C LEU A 242 -3.70 -24.05 13.79
N TRP A 243 -4.02 -25.33 13.99
CA TRP A 243 -3.03 -26.38 14.28
C TRP A 243 -1.93 -26.48 13.23
N ARG A 244 -2.28 -26.36 11.94
CA ARG A 244 -1.33 -26.45 10.83
C ARG A 244 -0.29 -25.31 10.86
N ASP A 245 -0.70 -24.12 11.27
CA ASP A 245 0.18 -22.93 11.33
C ASP A 245 1.21 -23.02 12.47
N GLY A 246 1.05 -24.00 13.36
CA GLY A 246 2.03 -24.31 14.41
C GLY A 246 3.22 -25.13 13.93
N ARG A 247 3.19 -25.67 12.71
CA ARG A 247 4.30 -26.47 12.16
C ARG A 247 5.45 -25.59 11.68
N GLY A 248 6.68 -26.12 11.71
CA GLY A 248 7.89 -25.42 11.31
C GLY A 248 7.78 -24.79 9.92
N ALA A 249 7.82 -23.46 9.86
CA ALA A 249 7.41 -22.69 8.69
C ALA A 249 8.34 -22.87 7.49
N SER A 250 9.65 -22.97 7.73
CA SER A 250 10.65 -23.14 6.66
C SER A 250 10.74 -24.58 6.13
N GLN A 251 10.02 -25.53 6.74
CA GLN A 251 10.13 -26.96 6.43
C GLN A 251 8.88 -27.53 5.74
N ASN A 252 7.78 -26.78 5.69
CA ASN A 252 6.48 -27.30 5.28
C ASN A 252 5.80 -26.42 4.22
N ILE A 253 5.03 -27.08 3.35
CA ILE A 253 3.92 -26.46 2.64
C ILE A 253 2.70 -26.60 3.55
N ILE A 254 2.16 -25.48 4.05
CA ILE A 254 1.11 -25.48 5.08
C ILE A 254 -0.21 -25.02 4.47
N PRO A 255 -1.21 -25.90 4.27
CA PRO A 255 -2.51 -25.46 3.79
C PRO A 255 -3.30 -24.75 4.89
N ALA A 256 -3.81 -23.56 4.58
CA ALA A 256 -4.55 -22.68 5.47
C ALA A 256 -5.85 -22.19 4.82
N SER A 257 -6.84 -21.87 5.64
CA SER A 257 -8.04 -21.17 5.17
C SER A 257 -7.72 -19.68 4.97
N THR A 258 -8.44 -19.01 4.06
CA THR A 258 -8.31 -17.58 3.83
C THR A 258 -9.67 -16.91 3.71
N GLY A 259 -9.79 -15.72 4.31
CA GLY A 259 -10.96 -14.86 4.15
C GLY A 259 -10.89 -13.97 2.90
N ALA A 260 -9.76 -13.92 2.19
CA ALA A 260 -9.54 -13.00 1.07
C ALA A 260 -10.56 -13.20 -0.06
N ALA A 261 -10.83 -14.46 -0.42
CA ALA A 261 -11.82 -14.81 -1.41
C ALA A 261 -13.23 -14.32 -1.03
N LYS A 262 -13.66 -14.55 0.21
CA LYS A 262 -14.96 -14.06 0.71
C LYS A 262 -15.01 -12.53 0.80
N ALA A 263 -13.88 -11.88 1.06
CA ALA A 263 -13.78 -10.43 1.15
C ALA A 263 -14.05 -9.75 -0.21
N VAL A 264 -13.78 -10.42 -1.34
CA VAL A 264 -14.12 -9.91 -2.68
C VAL A 264 -15.60 -9.63 -2.80
N GLY A 265 -16.47 -10.52 -2.32
CA GLY A 265 -17.92 -10.31 -2.34
C GLY A 265 -18.38 -9.08 -1.57
N LYS A 266 -17.58 -8.57 -0.63
CA LYS A 266 -17.87 -7.31 0.09
C LYS A 266 -17.46 -6.08 -0.72
N VAL A 267 -16.34 -6.13 -1.42
CA VAL A 267 -15.81 -4.98 -2.18
C VAL A 267 -16.40 -4.88 -3.59
N VAL A 268 -16.73 -6.04 -4.18
CA VAL A 268 -17.36 -6.21 -5.50
C VAL A 268 -18.62 -7.07 -5.30
N PRO A 269 -19.77 -6.45 -4.97
CA PRO A 269 -20.99 -7.17 -4.59
C PRO A 269 -21.52 -8.16 -5.64
N GLU A 270 -21.30 -7.90 -6.93
CA GLU A 270 -21.66 -8.77 -8.05
C GLU A 270 -20.95 -10.15 -8.05
N LEU A 271 -19.86 -10.28 -7.27
CA LEU A 271 -19.10 -11.52 -7.07
C LEU A 271 -19.41 -12.20 -5.74
N ASN A 272 -20.34 -11.66 -4.95
CA ASN A 272 -20.70 -12.26 -3.68
C ASN A 272 -21.25 -13.68 -3.89
N GLY A 273 -20.70 -14.66 -3.16
CA GLY A 273 -21.03 -16.08 -3.31
C GLY A 273 -20.42 -16.79 -4.54
N LYS A 274 -19.75 -16.07 -5.46
CA LYS A 274 -19.17 -16.65 -6.68
C LYS A 274 -17.69 -17.01 -6.56
N LEU A 275 -17.04 -16.56 -5.48
CA LEU A 275 -15.62 -16.79 -5.22
C LEU A 275 -15.41 -17.39 -3.83
N THR A 276 -14.61 -18.45 -3.78
CA THR A 276 -14.03 -18.97 -2.54
C THR A 276 -12.58 -19.39 -2.80
N GLY A 277 -11.84 -19.71 -1.75
CA GLY A 277 -10.44 -20.05 -1.90
C GLY A 277 -9.75 -20.51 -0.63
N MET A 278 -8.49 -20.87 -0.79
CA MET A 278 -7.59 -21.34 0.27
C MET A 278 -6.18 -20.77 0.07
N ALA A 279 -5.28 -21.05 1.00
CA ALA A 279 -3.88 -20.65 0.93
C ALA A 279 -2.96 -21.84 1.20
N PHE A 280 -1.76 -21.82 0.61
CA PHE A 280 -0.62 -22.62 0.99
C PHE A 280 0.48 -21.69 1.46
N ARG A 281 0.90 -21.80 2.72
CA ARG A 281 2.11 -21.12 3.19
C ARG A 281 3.32 -21.92 2.74
N VAL A 282 4.29 -21.27 2.11
CA VAL A 282 5.51 -21.92 1.61
C VAL A 282 6.77 -21.27 2.18
N PRO A 283 7.92 -21.97 2.18
CA PRO A 283 9.20 -21.48 2.72
C PRO A 283 9.87 -20.31 1.98
N THR A 284 9.15 -19.22 1.75
CA THR A 284 9.70 -17.94 1.27
C THR A 284 9.45 -16.84 2.32
N PRO A 285 10.40 -15.90 2.50
CA PRO A 285 10.28 -14.85 3.52
C PRO A 285 9.32 -13.73 3.11
N ASN A 286 9.13 -13.51 1.81
CA ASN A 286 8.25 -12.51 1.24
C ASN A 286 7.86 -12.89 -0.20
N VAL A 287 6.95 -12.09 -0.76
CA VAL A 287 6.31 -12.24 -2.07
C VAL A 287 5.43 -13.48 -2.14
N SER A 288 4.25 -13.26 -2.67
CA SER A 288 3.22 -14.27 -2.79
C SER A 288 2.61 -14.22 -4.18
N VAL A 289 1.93 -15.30 -4.54
CA VAL A 289 1.26 -15.42 -5.84
C VAL A 289 -0.16 -15.92 -5.64
N VAL A 290 -1.05 -15.40 -6.47
CA VAL A 290 -2.42 -15.88 -6.59
C VAL A 290 -2.54 -16.72 -7.85
N ASP A 291 -3.11 -17.90 -7.67
CA ASP A 291 -3.64 -18.75 -8.71
C ASP A 291 -5.17 -18.64 -8.66
N LEU A 292 -5.74 -18.03 -9.70
CA LEU A 292 -7.17 -17.84 -9.85
C LEU A 292 -7.67 -18.71 -10.99
N THR A 293 -8.46 -19.73 -10.68
CA THR A 293 -9.15 -20.55 -11.68
C THR A 293 -10.56 -20.01 -11.89
N VAL A 294 -10.89 -19.75 -13.15
CA VAL A 294 -12.03 -18.95 -13.56
C VAL A 294 -12.86 -19.67 -14.60
N ARG A 295 -14.17 -19.74 -14.38
CA ARG A 295 -15.14 -20.02 -15.45
C ARG A 295 -15.77 -18.72 -15.96
N LEU A 296 -15.53 -18.41 -17.23
CA LEU A 296 -16.07 -17.25 -17.95
C LEU A 296 -17.45 -17.59 -18.55
N GLU A 297 -18.40 -16.68 -18.46
CA GLU A 297 -19.71 -16.84 -19.10
C GLU A 297 -19.62 -16.71 -20.62
N LYS A 298 -18.88 -15.72 -21.14
CA LYS A 298 -18.64 -15.61 -22.59
C LYS A 298 -17.20 -16.04 -22.93
N PRO A 299 -16.99 -16.64 -24.12
CA PRO A 299 -15.72 -17.24 -24.50
C PRO A 299 -14.66 -16.16 -24.77
N ALA A 300 -13.46 -16.37 -24.25
CA ALA A 300 -12.30 -15.50 -24.40
C ALA A 300 -11.07 -16.28 -24.86
N LYS A 301 -10.38 -15.82 -25.91
CA LYS A 301 -9.03 -16.30 -26.19
C LYS A 301 -8.07 -15.72 -25.15
N TYR A 302 -7.07 -16.50 -24.76
CA TYR A 302 -6.11 -16.08 -23.73
C TYR A 302 -5.35 -14.79 -24.13
N ASP A 303 -5.06 -14.63 -25.43
CA ASP A 303 -4.47 -13.38 -25.96
C ASP A 303 -5.37 -12.16 -25.77
N ASP A 304 -6.70 -12.33 -25.84
CA ASP A 304 -7.62 -11.22 -25.61
C ASP A 304 -7.70 -10.86 -24.12
N ILE A 305 -7.64 -11.87 -23.23
CA ILE A 305 -7.49 -11.63 -21.78
C ILE A 305 -6.22 -10.84 -21.49
N LYS A 306 -5.08 -11.23 -22.09
CA LYS A 306 -3.81 -10.52 -21.95
C LYS A 306 -3.94 -9.05 -22.38
N LYS A 307 -4.54 -8.78 -23.54
CA LYS A 307 -4.73 -7.40 -24.05
C LYS A 307 -5.56 -6.53 -23.09
N VAL A 308 -6.67 -7.06 -22.57
CA VAL A 308 -7.54 -6.32 -21.63
C VAL A 308 -6.79 -5.99 -20.34
N ILE A 309 -6.07 -6.97 -19.76
CA ILE A 309 -5.31 -6.76 -18.53
C ILE A 309 -4.17 -5.77 -18.76
N LYS A 310 -3.45 -5.88 -19.88
CA LYS A 310 -2.38 -4.94 -20.25
C LYS A 310 -2.89 -3.52 -20.39
N ALA A 311 -4.01 -3.33 -21.10
CA ALA A 311 -4.64 -2.01 -21.24
C ALA A 311 -5.08 -1.41 -19.89
N ALA A 312 -5.61 -2.23 -18.98
CA ALA A 312 -5.95 -1.79 -17.63
C ALA A 312 -4.70 -1.36 -16.82
N ALA A 313 -3.63 -2.16 -16.88
CA ALA A 313 -2.35 -1.90 -16.21
C ALA A 313 -1.67 -0.62 -16.72
N GLU A 314 -1.75 -0.35 -18.03
CA GLU A 314 -1.16 0.84 -18.66
C GLU A 314 -2.04 2.09 -18.55
N GLY A 315 -3.35 1.91 -18.31
CA GLY A 315 -4.34 2.98 -18.20
C GLY A 315 -4.84 3.20 -16.76
N PRO A 316 -6.12 2.91 -16.47
CA PRO A 316 -6.78 3.33 -15.23
C PRO A 316 -6.19 2.71 -13.95
N MET A 317 -5.50 1.57 -14.04
CA MET A 317 -4.92 0.88 -12.89
C MET A 317 -3.40 1.02 -12.78
N ARG A 318 -2.81 1.98 -13.52
CA ARG A 318 -1.37 2.22 -13.49
C ARG A 318 -0.88 2.47 -12.06
N GLY A 319 0.18 1.75 -11.68
CA GLY A 319 0.75 1.79 -10.33
C GLY A 319 0.05 0.89 -9.30
N ILE A 320 -1.11 0.33 -9.62
CA ILE A 320 -1.84 -0.64 -8.80
C ILE A 320 -1.77 -2.04 -9.43
N LEU A 321 -2.05 -2.14 -10.73
CA LEU A 321 -1.96 -3.36 -11.53
C LEU A 321 -0.75 -3.27 -12.48
N GLY A 322 0.05 -4.32 -12.49
CA GLY A 322 1.14 -4.56 -13.42
C GLY A 322 0.82 -5.68 -14.40
N TYR A 323 1.59 -5.74 -15.47
CA TYR A 323 1.53 -6.77 -16.50
C TYR A 323 2.97 -7.16 -16.86
N THR A 324 3.24 -8.45 -17.02
CA THR A 324 4.54 -8.93 -17.50
C THR A 324 4.38 -10.17 -18.39
N GLU A 325 5.28 -10.27 -19.38
CA GLU A 325 5.50 -11.47 -20.22
C GLU A 325 6.90 -12.07 -19.98
N ASP A 326 7.69 -11.45 -19.10
CA ASP A 326 9.04 -11.90 -18.75
C ASP A 326 8.99 -13.22 -17.96
N GLN A 327 10.06 -13.99 -18.01
CA GLN A 327 10.22 -15.24 -17.25
C GLN A 327 10.63 -14.95 -15.80
N VAL A 328 9.70 -14.39 -15.04
CA VAL A 328 9.87 -13.91 -13.66
C VAL A 328 9.69 -14.99 -12.60
N VAL A 329 10.27 -14.75 -11.43
CA VAL A 329 10.08 -15.52 -10.21
C VAL A 329 9.79 -14.59 -9.02
N SER A 330 9.49 -15.16 -7.84
CA SER A 330 9.04 -14.38 -6.68
C SER A 330 9.99 -13.25 -6.28
N THR A 331 11.31 -13.46 -6.33
CA THR A 331 12.30 -12.47 -5.88
C THR A 331 12.34 -11.22 -6.74
N ASP A 332 11.88 -11.29 -7.99
CA ASP A 332 11.85 -10.16 -8.93
C ASP A 332 10.81 -9.10 -8.52
N PHE A 333 9.89 -9.46 -7.61
CA PHE A 333 8.86 -8.59 -7.07
C PHE A 333 9.16 -8.08 -5.65
N ASN A 334 10.35 -8.34 -5.12
CA ASN A 334 10.72 -7.83 -3.79
C ASN A 334 10.71 -6.29 -3.80
N SER A 335 9.96 -5.71 -2.88
CA SER A 335 9.74 -4.26 -2.78
C SER A 335 9.00 -3.65 -3.99
N ASP A 336 8.24 -4.46 -4.74
CA ASP A 336 7.35 -3.92 -5.76
C ASP A 336 6.13 -3.26 -5.10
N PRO A 337 5.84 -1.97 -5.38
CA PRO A 337 4.76 -1.25 -4.73
C PRO A 337 3.39 -1.57 -5.32
N ARG A 338 3.29 -2.32 -6.42
CA ARG A 338 2.01 -2.65 -7.07
C ARG A 338 1.25 -3.67 -6.24
N SER A 339 -0.08 -3.62 -6.34
CA SER A 339 -0.96 -4.54 -5.63
C SER A 339 -1.06 -5.91 -6.28
N SER A 340 -0.78 -5.95 -7.57
CA SER A 340 -1.04 -7.07 -8.45
C SER A 340 -0.16 -6.94 -9.67
N ILE A 341 0.54 -8.01 -10.05
CA ILE A 341 1.26 -8.07 -11.32
C ILE A 341 0.80 -9.33 -12.03
N PHE A 342 0.10 -9.17 -13.15
CA PHE A 342 -0.36 -10.29 -13.97
C PHE A 342 0.82 -10.93 -14.71
N ASP A 343 0.97 -12.23 -14.53
CA ASP A 343 1.96 -13.04 -15.22
C ASP A 343 1.30 -13.72 -16.41
N ALA A 344 1.55 -13.15 -17.59
CA ALA A 344 0.96 -13.61 -18.84
C ALA A 344 1.54 -14.93 -19.33
N GLY A 345 2.75 -15.30 -18.88
CA GLY A 345 3.41 -16.55 -19.25
C GLY A 345 3.02 -17.73 -18.35
N ALA A 346 2.70 -17.47 -17.08
CA ALA A 346 2.39 -18.51 -16.10
C ALA A 346 0.92 -18.96 -16.09
N GLY A 347 -0.01 -18.15 -16.62
CA GLY A 347 -1.40 -18.57 -16.75
C GLY A 347 -1.64 -19.54 -17.91
N ILE A 348 -2.79 -20.19 -17.91
CA ILE A 348 -3.14 -21.19 -18.92
C ILE A 348 -4.65 -21.25 -19.17
N ALA A 349 -5.06 -21.35 -20.43
CA ALA A 349 -6.45 -21.60 -20.80
C ALA A 349 -6.65 -23.07 -21.15
N LEU A 350 -7.64 -23.73 -20.53
CA LEU A 350 -8.06 -25.07 -20.95
C LEU A 350 -8.93 -24.98 -22.21
N ASN A 351 -9.84 -24.00 -22.22
CA ASN A 351 -10.68 -23.63 -23.34
C ASN A 351 -11.11 -22.17 -23.16
N ASP A 352 -11.86 -21.64 -24.13
CA ASP A 352 -12.28 -20.23 -24.12
C ASP A 352 -13.15 -19.83 -22.92
N HIS A 353 -13.71 -20.77 -22.17
CA HIS A 353 -14.53 -20.51 -20.99
C HIS A 353 -13.87 -20.85 -19.66
N PHE A 354 -12.71 -21.51 -19.67
CA PHE A 354 -12.10 -22.02 -18.44
C PHE A 354 -10.60 -21.76 -18.44
N VAL A 355 -10.17 -20.83 -17.60
CA VAL A 355 -8.81 -20.29 -17.58
C VAL A 355 -8.26 -20.24 -16.17
N LYS A 356 -6.94 -20.30 -16.08
CA LYS A 356 -6.15 -20.05 -14.88
C LYS A 356 -5.32 -18.80 -15.09
N LEU A 357 -5.48 -17.84 -14.18
CA LEU A 357 -4.76 -16.57 -14.19
C LEU A 357 -3.81 -16.53 -13.00
N VAL A 358 -2.58 -16.07 -13.24
CA VAL A 358 -1.53 -16.01 -12.22
C VAL A 358 -1.18 -14.55 -11.96
N SER A 359 -1.06 -14.19 -10.68
CA SER A 359 -0.71 -12.81 -10.30
C SER A 359 0.14 -12.73 -9.06
N TRP A 360 1.29 -12.08 -9.21
CA TRP A 360 2.26 -11.82 -8.16
C TRP A 360 1.88 -10.60 -7.33
N TYR A 361 2.31 -10.59 -6.08
CA TYR A 361 2.24 -9.42 -5.21
C TYR A 361 3.27 -9.51 -4.08
N ASP A 362 3.93 -8.39 -3.80
CA ASP A 362 4.64 -8.22 -2.55
C ASP A 362 3.61 -8.01 -1.43
N ASN A 363 3.39 -9.04 -0.63
CA ASN A 363 2.39 -9.04 0.45
C ASN A 363 2.72 -8.05 1.58
N GLU A 364 3.94 -7.55 1.66
CA GLU A 364 4.33 -6.56 2.65
C GLU A 364 4.39 -5.15 2.03
N PHE A 365 5.13 -4.98 0.93
CA PHE A 365 5.42 -3.68 0.35
C PHE A 365 4.27 -3.13 -0.49
N GLY A 366 3.66 -3.94 -1.35
CA GLY A 366 2.49 -3.56 -2.12
C GLY A 366 1.31 -3.22 -1.20
N TYR A 367 1.12 -4.01 -0.14
CA TYR A 367 0.11 -3.74 0.89
C TYR A 367 0.36 -2.40 1.60
N SER A 368 1.60 -2.17 2.05
CA SER A 368 1.97 -0.96 2.78
C SER A 368 1.76 0.31 1.94
N ASN A 369 2.08 0.26 0.64
CA ASN A 369 1.80 1.37 -0.27
C ASN A 369 0.30 1.63 -0.42
N ARG A 370 -0.55 0.59 -0.49
CA ARG A 370 -2.01 0.76 -0.53
C ARG A 370 -2.60 1.35 0.75
N VAL A 371 -1.98 1.11 1.90
CA VAL A 371 -2.37 1.79 3.15
C VAL A 371 -2.10 3.29 3.02
N CYS A 372 -0.91 3.69 2.56
CA CYS A 372 -0.58 5.10 2.32
C CYS A 372 -1.53 5.75 1.30
N ASP A 373 -1.79 5.06 0.18
CA ASP A 373 -2.70 5.56 -0.86
C ASP A 373 -4.14 5.73 -0.35
N LEU A 374 -4.64 4.80 0.48
CA LEU A 374 -5.97 4.89 1.08
C LEU A 374 -6.06 6.06 2.05
N VAL A 375 -5.07 6.25 2.92
CA VAL A 375 -5.08 7.39 3.85
C VAL A 375 -5.03 8.71 3.10
N HIS A 376 -4.19 8.82 2.07
CA HIS A 376 -4.15 10.00 1.22
C HIS A 376 -5.51 10.23 0.52
N HIS A 377 -6.12 9.18 -0.03
CA HIS A 377 -7.46 9.30 -0.63
C HIS A 377 -8.51 9.80 0.36
N MET A 378 -8.56 9.22 1.56
CA MET A 378 -9.50 9.65 2.61
C MET A 378 -9.30 11.12 2.99
N PHE A 379 -8.05 11.57 3.07
CA PHE A 379 -7.72 12.97 3.35
C PHE A 379 -8.21 13.93 2.25
N THR A 380 -8.09 13.55 0.97
CA THR A 380 -8.62 14.37 -0.15
C THR A 380 -10.16 14.44 -0.20
N LYS A 381 -10.86 13.74 0.70
CA LYS A 381 -12.31 13.68 0.80
C LYS A 381 -12.85 14.30 2.10
N GLU A 382 -11.97 14.78 2.98
CA GLU A 382 -12.35 15.69 4.06
C GLU A 382 -12.59 17.09 3.49
#